data_AF-A0A1P8Y9K1-F1
#
_entry.id   AF-A0A1P8Y9K1-F1
#
_cell.length_a   1.000
_cell.length_b   1.000
_cell.length_c   1.000
_cell.angle_alpha   90.00
_cell.angle_beta   90.00
_cell.angle_gamma   90.00
#
_symmetry.space_group_name_H-M   'P 1'
#
loop_
_entity.id
_entity.type
_entity.pdbx_description
1 polymer ?
#
loop_
_entity_poly.entity_id
_entity_poly.type
_entity_poly.pdbx_seq_one_letter_code
_entity_poly.pdbx_strand_id
1 'polypeptide(L)'
;MRIREDGTGFACLSCGLVPDITKPLSQPQVFPDNTRILFNTGLNAQGVAVLECHNDIGDCADPEVLPIRVPDPGTGYVIQGGREFRINPDGKQVAFTQLRASTKGEPVMLSTVGQLQRHDDGYTISDARVVSELGEVKNFTPDGKSVIVTAFTRSPFESNNPDNVKIDLATGEQSRVTYALDYDEDMTFSPNGEWYVVGTGRTAGLFETVSQLERPNFIGPGTQQLFYTLFKQRRQYPHLLEPWLVRTGSEANGGLGQPLTPDSVPDGWDGRMKLHWSPDGSKILFWEKRIGSELNLPSRMVVAHLSGHGTTPPLPRPDTAPTPTWAPPLHNHVPAATELPESRPGKHSGSVAITAQQNPENPKETIIDVAYHDFSDDGASTINGTERAVYTTVGMIGQSHYTADLTSRGRNNGYLRADATAIPGVGSDDPELPSEGPDGTQLLGYIESEINGNKLRLPH
;
A
#
# COMPACT_ATOMS: atom_id res chain seq x y z
N MET A 1 0.96 -16.24 -18.22
CA MET A 1 1.94 -16.69 -19.24
C MET A 1 3.09 -17.38 -18.53
N ARG A 2 3.83 -18.24 -19.22
CA ARG A 2 5.13 -18.78 -18.80
C ARG A 2 6.20 -18.35 -19.80
N ILE A 3 7.40 -18.05 -19.32
CA ILE A 3 8.56 -17.65 -20.11
C ILE A 3 9.82 -18.13 -19.40
N ARG A 4 10.88 -18.45 -20.16
CA ARG A 4 12.19 -18.76 -19.58
C ARG A 4 12.93 -17.48 -19.23
N GLU A 5 13.92 -17.57 -18.33
CA GLU A 5 14.72 -16.42 -17.89
C GLU A 5 15.47 -15.73 -19.05
N ASP A 6 15.82 -16.48 -20.10
CA ASP A 6 16.44 -15.94 -21.33
C ASP A 6 15.45 -15.25 -22.29
N GLY A 7 14.18 -15.11 -21.88
CA GLY A 7 13.11 -14.51 -22.67
C GLY A 7 12.51 -15.44 -23.73
N THR A 8 12.97 -16.69 -23.84
CA THR A 8 12.45 -17.64 -24.84
C THR A 8 11.34 -18.52 -24.26
N GLY A 9 10.68 -19.32 -25.12
CA GLY A 9 9.70 -20.31 -24.66
C GLY A 9 8.41 -19.72 -24.10
N PHE A 10 8.00 -18.56 -24.63
CA PHE A 10 6.74 -17.91 -24.27
C PHE A 10 5.55 -18.85 -24.54
N ALA A 11 4.75 -19.11 -23.50
CA ALA A 11 3.53 -19.89 -23.57
C ALA A 11 2.41 -19.20 -22.81
N CYS A 12 1.24 -19.10 -23.42
CA CYS A 12 0.05 -18.60 -22.73
C CYS A 12 -0.63 -19.74 -21.97
N LEU A 13 -0.80 -19.58 -20.66
CA LEU A 13 -1.43 -20.60 -19.81
C LEU A 13 -2.96 -20.45 -19.77
N SER A 14 -3.49 -19.24 -19.95
CA SER A 14 -4.92 -18.94 -19.80
C SER A 14 -5.66 -18.68 -21.11
N CYS A 15 -4.96 -18.68 -22.25
CA CYS A 15 -5.54 -18.32 -23.53
C CYS A 15 -6.64 -19.30 -23.94
N GLY A 16 -7.83 -18.77 -24.24
CA GLY A 16 -8.99 -19.56 -24.63
C GLY A 16 -9.76 -20.20 -23.47
N LEU A 17 -9.25 -20.14 -22.23
CA LEU A 17 -9.92 -20.75 -21.06
C LEU A 17 -11.03 -19.88 -20.47
N VAL A 18 -10.93 -18.57 -20.65
CA VAL A 18 -11.88 -17.59 -20.10
C VAL A 18 -12.33 -16.61 -21.18
N PRO A 19 -13.02 -17.08 -22.24
CA PRO A 19 -13.42 -16.23 -23.37
C PRO A 19 -14.34 -15.07 -22.96
N ASP A 20 -15.07 -15.23 -21.86
CA ASP A 20 -16.00 -14.21 -21.34
C ASP A 20 -15.28 -13.11 -20.52
N ILE A 21 -14.03 -13.33 -20.12
CA ILE A 21 -13.22 -12.32 -19.43
C ILE A 21 -12.54 -11.44 -20.47
N THR A 22 -13.16 -10.29 -20.74
CA THR A 22 -12.72 -9.33 -21.76
C THR A 22 -11.75 -8.27 -21.21
N LYS A 23 -11.58 -8.19 -19.89
CA LYS A 23 -10.68 -7.22 -19.24
C LYS A 23 -9.27 -7.82 -19.04
N PRO A 24 -8.22 -6.98 -18.96
CA PRO A 24 -6.85 -7.46 -18.75
C PRO A 24 -6.71 -8.26 -17.44
N LEU A 25 -6.03 -9.40 -17.52
CA LEU A 25 -5.62 -10.17 -16.36
C LEU A 25 -4.41 -9.51 -15.70
N SER A 26 -4.34 -9.52 -14.36
CA SER A 26 -3.25 -8.84 -13.64
C SER A 26 -2.90 -9.51 -12.32
N GLN A 27 -1.78 -9.07 -11.73
CA GLN A 27 -1.30 -9.49 -10.40
C GLN A 27 -1.19 -11.01 -10.19
N PRO A 28 -0.50 -11.75 -11.09
CA PRO A 28 -0.34 -13.19 -10.94
C PRO A 28 0.46 -13.53 -9.68
N GLN A 29 0.03 -14.54 -8.93
CA GLN A 29 0.73 -15.08 -7.77
C GLN A 29 0.73 -16.59 -7.81
N VAL A 30 1.92 -17.18 -7.71
CA VAL A 30 2.08 -18.64 -7.72
C VAL A 30 1.81 -19.18 -6.32
N PHE A 31 0.96 -20.20 -6.24
CA PHE A 31 0.76 -20.92 -4.99
C PHE A 31 2.03 -21.69 -4.62
N PRO A 32 2.31 -21.89 -3.31
CA PRO A 32 3.50 -22.60 -2.88
C PRO A 32 3.57 -24.10 -3.27
N ASP A 33 2.50 -24.67 -3.86
CA ASP A 33 2.49 -26.02 -4.44
C ASP A 33 2.99 -26.07 -5.89
N ASN A 34 3.25 -24.91 -6.51
CA ASN A 34 3.70 -24.77 -7.90
C ASN A 34 2.74 -25.34 -8.97
N THR A 35 1.47 -25.57 -8.60
CA THR A 35 0.46 -26.09 -9.54
C THR A 35 -0.66 -25.09 -9.81
N ARG A 36 -0.73 -24.00 -9.03
CA ARG A 36 -1.80 -23.01 -9.13
C ARG A 36 -1.29 -21.58 -9.23
N ILE A 37 -2.01 -20.74 -9.96
CA ILE A 37 -1.73 -19.29 -10.08
C ILE A 37 -3.01 -18.51 -9.73
N LEU A 38 -2.99 -17.69 -8.69
CA LEU A 38 -4.02 -16.69 -8.46
C LEU A 38 -3.79 -15.48 -9.38
N PHE A 39 -4.85 -14.92 -9.95
CA PHE A 39 -4.79 -13.68 -10.73
C PHE A 39 -6.13 -12.93 -10.70
N ASN A 40 -6.08 -11.62 -10.96
CA ASN A 40 -7.27 -10.79 -11.07
C ASN A 40 -7.89 -10.93 -12.46
N THR A 41 -9.22 -11.04 -12.56
CA THR A 41 -9.98 -11.17 -13.81
C THR A 41 -10.56 -9.84 -14.28
N GLY A 42 -9.81 -8.77 -14.07
CA GLY A 42 -10.17 -7.39 -14.37
C GLY A 42 -9.41 -6.44 -13.46
N LEU A 43 -9.46 -5.15 -13.78
CA LEU A 43 -8.83 -4.11 -12.95
C LEU A 43 -9.77 -3.76 -11.78
N ASN A 44 -9.22 -3.35 -10.64
CA ASN A 44 -9.99 -2.84 -9.50
C ASN A 44 -11.12 -3.77 -9.00
N ALA A 45 -10.82 -5.01 -8.59
CA ALA A 45 -11.77 -5.88 -7.89
C ALA A 45 -12.97 -6.41 -8.71
N GLN A 46 -12.87 -6.45 -10.04
CA GLN A 46 -13.94 -7.01 -10.89
C GLN A 46 -14.01 -8.55 -10.85
N GLY A 47 -13.00 -9.19 -10.27
CA GLY A 47 -13.00 -10.62 -9.97
C GLY A 47 -11.59 -11.15 -9.73
N VAL A 48 -11.52 -12.35 -9.19
CA VAL A 48 -10.29 -13.09 -8.90
C VAL A 48 -10.52 -14.55 -9.25
N ALA A 49 -9.51 -15.19 -9.82
CA ALA A 49 -9.55 -16.58 -10.21
C ALA A 49 -8.22 -17.28 -9.91
N VAL A 50 -8.27 -18.61 -9.96
CA VAL A 50 -7.12 -19.49 -9.87
C VAL A 50 -7.03 -20.26 -11.18
N LEU A 51 -5.87 -20.19 -11.83
CA LEU A 51 -5.50 -21.12 -12.88
C LEU A 51 -4.87 -22.35 -12.22
N GLU A 52 -5.42 -23.53 -12.47
CA GLU A 52 -4.87 -24.80 -12.03
C GLU A 52 -4.20 -25.52 -13.19
N CYS A 53 -3.03 -26.08 -12.93
CA CYS A 53 -2.30 -26.95 -13.84
C CYS A 53 -2.24 -28.35 -13.25
N HIS A 54 -2.38 -29.37 -14.09
CA HIS A 54 -2.05 -30.71 -13.66
C HIS A 54 -0.53 -30.83 -13.45
N ASN A 55 -0.11 -31.34 -12.29
CA ASN A 55 1.28 -31.53 -11.84
C ASN A 55 2.15 -30.29 -11.60
N ASP A 56 2.35 -29.41 -12.58
CA ASP A 56 3.32 -28.30 -12.47
C ASP A 56 3.02 -27.16 -13.46
N ILE A 57 3.17 -25.90 -13.03
CA ILE A 57 2.99 -24.71 -13.90
C ILE A 57 4.05 -24.65 -15.03
N GLY A 58 5.26 -25.13 -14.74
CA GLY A 58 6.40 -25.25 -15.65
C GLY A 58 6.19 -26.26 -16.78
N ASP A 59 5.19 -27.14 -16.68
CA ASP A 59 4.70 -28.01 -17.76
C ASP A 59 3.18 -28.21 -17.68
N CYS A 60 2.45 -27.09 -17.65
CA CYS A 60 1.02 -27.07 -17.41
C CYS A 60 0.24 -27.89 -18.45
N ALA A 61 -0.27 -29.05 -18.02
CA ALA A 61 -1.24 -29.85 -18.76
C ALA A 61 -2.66 -29.59 -18.25
N ASP A 62 -3.64 -29.68 -19.16
CA ASP A 62 -5.08 -29.55 -18.89
C ASP A 62 -5.44 -28.36 -17.98
N PRO A 63 -5.06 -27.12 -18.36
CA PRO A 63 -5.29 -25.97 -17.49
C PRO A 63 -6.78 -25.67 -17.34
N GLU A 64 -7.17 -25.37 -16.10
CA GLU A 64 -8.52 -24.91 -15.77
C GLU A 64 -8.45 -23.54 -15.09
N VAL A 65 -9.46 -22.70 -15.29
CA VAL A 65 -9.59 -21.43 -14.56
C VAL A 65 -10.86 -21.47 -13.72
N LEU A 66 -10.68 -21.31 -12.41
CA LEU A 66 -11.72 -21.43 -11.41
C LEU A 66 -11.89 -20.10 -10.65
N PRO A 67 -13.11 -19.57 -10.49
CA PRO A 67 -13.32 -18.31 -9.79
C PRO A 67 -13.11 -18.46 -8.28
N ILE A 68 -12.64 -17.40 -7.62
CA ILE A 68 -12.72 -17.27 -6.16
C ILE A 68 -13.94 -16.43 -5.80
N ARG A 69 -14.87 -17.02 -5.05
CA ARG A 69 -16.04 -16.33 -4.49
C ARG A 69 -15.62 -15.57 -3.24
N VAL A 70 -15.52 -14.25 -3.38
CA VAL A 70 -15.28 -13.35 -2.26
C VAL A 70 -16.53 -13.31 -1.38
N PRO A 71 -16.40 -13.49 -0.04
CA PRO A 71 -17.54 -13.59 0.85
C PRO A 71 -18.33 -12.29 0.87
N ASP A 72 -19.66 -12.42 0.98
CA ASP A 72 -20.54 -11.27 1.16
C ASP A 72 -20.11 -10.53 2.45
N PRO A 73 -19.72 -9.26 2.35
CA PRO A 73 -19.35 -8.45 3.50
C PRO A 73 -20.52 -8.16 4.45
N GLY A 74 -21.76 -8.48 4.07
CA GLY A 74 -22.95 -8.31 4.89
C GLY A 74 -23.33 -6.84 5.07
N THR A 75 -23.59 -6.43 6.32
CA THR A 75 -24.16 -5.10 6.62
C THR A 75 -23.21 -3.94 6.30
N GLY A 76 -23.74 -2.79 5.88
CA GLY A 76 -22.98 -1.60 5.53
C GLY A 76 -22.75 -1.42 4.03
N TYR A 77 -22.24 -0.26 3.62
CA TYR A 77 -22.06 0.05 2.19
C TYR A 77 -20.70 -0.45 1.69
N VAL A 78 -20.74 -1.21 0.59
CA VAL A 78 -19.57 -1.78 -0.07
C VAL A 78 -19.22 -0.90 -1.27
N ILE A 79 -18.06 -0.25 -1.22
CA ILE A 79 -17.54 0.52 -2.34
C ILE A 79 -16.82 -0.42 -3.30
N GLN A 80 -16.08 -1.41 -2.77
CA GLN A 80 -15.33 -2.38 -3.54
C GLN A 80 -15.24 -3.73 -2.81
N GLY A 81 -15.67 -4.81 -3.47
CA GLY A 81 -15.88 -6.12 -2.84
C GLY A 81 -14.61 -6.94 -2.54
N GLY A 82 -13.48 -6.70 -3.21
CA GLY A 82 -12.21 -7.38 -2.92
C GLY A 82 -11.09 -7.09 -3.92
N ARG A 83 -9.97 -6.53 -3.47
CA ARG A 83 -8.75 -6.21 -4.26
C ARG A 83 -7.49 -6.64 -3.53
N GLU A 84 -6.35 -6.56 -4.20
CA GLU A 84 -5.03 -6.86 -3.62
C GLU A 84 -4.99 -8.22 -2.91
N PHE A 85 -5.48 -9.27 -3.59
CA PHE A 85 -5.40 -10.62 -3.04
C PHE A 85 -3.95 -11.02 -2.78
N ARG A 86 -3.69 -11.75 -1.70
CA ARG A 86 -2.39 -12.32 -1.35
C ARG A 86 -2.55 -13.74 -0.86
N ILE A 87 -1.64 -14.63 -1.25
CA ILE A 87 -1.62 -16.03 -0.82
C ILE A 87 -0.66 -16.17 0.36
N ASN A 88 -1.10 -16.79 1.45
CA ASN A 88 -0.21 -17.14 2.56
C ASN A 88 0.75 -18.27 2.13
N PRO A 89 2.01 -18.30 2.61
CA PRO A 89 2.94 -19.40 2.35
C PRO A 89 2.44 -20.80 2.69
N ASP A 90 1.42 -20.96 3.55
CA ASP A 90 0.78 -22.26 3.77
C ASP A 90 -0.04 -22.75 2.56
N GLY A 91 -0.42 -21.86 1.64
CA GLY A 91 -1.23 -22.12 0.45
C GLY A 91 -2.72 -22.39 0.74
N LYS A 92 -3.16 -22.13 1.98
CA LYS A 92 -4.50 -22.41 2.51
C LYS A 92 -5.21 -21.15 3.00
N GLN A 93 -4.48 -20.09 3.32
CA GLN A 93 -5.04 -18.79 3.65
C GLN A 93 -4.83 -17.77 2.53
N VAL A 94 -5.78 -16.86 2.40
CA VAL A 94 -5.65 -15.67 1.54
C VAL A 94 -5.94 -14.42 2.35
N ALA A 95 -5.28 -13.32 1.97
CA ALA A 95 -5.67 -11.99 2.38
C ALA A 95 -6.21 -11.21 1.19
N PHE A 96 -7.07 -10.24 1.45
CA PHE A 96 -7.58 -9.30 0.46
C PHE A 96 -8.03 -8.01 1.15
N THR A 97 -8.08 -6.93 0.38
CA THR A 97 -8.62 -5.65 0.85
C THR A 97 -10.03 -5.45 0.34
N GLN A 98 -10.95 -4.99 1.20
CA GLN A 98 -12.22 -4.40 0.76
C GLN A 98 -12.21 -2.91 0.97
N LEU A 99 -12.93 -2.17 0.12
CA LEU A 99 -13.22 -0.76 0.36
C LEU A 99 -14.67 -0.64 0.85
N ARG A 100 -14.85 -0.15 2.07
CA ARG A 100 -16.13 -0.07 2.76
C ARG A 100 -16.39 1.36 3.21
N ALA A 101 -17.65 1.76 3.30
CA ALA A 101 -17.98 3.00 3.99
C ALA A 101 -18.02 2.77 5.50
N SER A 102 -17.46 3.70 6.26
CA SER A 102 -17.62 3.75 7.72
C SER A 102 -19.05 4.10 8.12
N THR A 103 -19.33 4.07 9.42
CA THR A 103 -20.60 4.53 9.98
C THR A 103 -20.96 5.99 9.66
N LYS A 104 -20.00 6.82 9.21
CA LYS A 104 -20.20 8.20 8.75
C LYS A 104 -20.08 8.38 7.23
N GLY A 105 -19.88 7.31 6.47
CA GLY A 105 -19.74 7.36 5.01
C GLY A 105 -18.31 7.59 4.50
N GLU A 106 -17.30 7.58 5.39
CA GLU A 106 -15.89 7.70 5.01
C GLU A 106 -15.41 6.39 4.35
N PRO A 107 -14.62 6.44 3.26
CA PRO A 107 -14.05 5.23 2.68
C PRO A 107 -12.93 4.66 3.58
N VAL A 108 -13.05 3.40 3.95
CA VAL A 108 -12.09 2.65 4.78
C VAL A 108 -11.64 1.40 4.04
N MET A 109 -10.32 1.19 4.00
CA MET A 109 -9.71 -0.02 3.46
C MET A 109 -9.60 -1.06 4.58
N LEU A 110 -10.25 -2.20 4.37
CA LEU A 110 -10.27 -3.33 5.30
C LEU A 110 -9.35 -4.44 4.81
N SER A 111 -8.21 -4.61 5.45
CA SER A 111 -7.38 -5.78 5.24
C SER A 111 -8.01 -6.98 5.96
N THR A 112 -8.34 -8.00 5.18
CA THR A 112 -9.07 -9.19 5.63
C THR A 112 -8.26 -10.43 5.36
N VAL A 113 -8.27 -11.40 6.29
CA VAL A 113 -7.65 -12.73 6.13
C VAL A 113 -8.75 -13.79 6.26
N GLY A 114 -8.70 -14.83 5.43
CA GLY A 114 -9.63 -15.96 5.51
C GLY A 114 -9.06 -17.25 4.93
N GLN A 115 -9.76 -18.36 5.18
CA GLN A 115 -9.37 -19.68 4.71
C GLN A 115 -9.88 -19.92 3.29
N LEU A 116 -8.98 -20.28 2.37
CA LEU A 116 -9.28 -20.62 1.00
C LEU A 116 -9.69 -22.10 0.91
N GLN A 117 -10.91 -22.35 0.44
CA GLN A 117 -11.45 -23.70 0.26
C GLN A 117 -11.70 -23.97 -1.23
N ARG A 118 -11.18 -25.09 -1.73
CA ARG A 118 -11.42 -25.59 -3.09
C ARG A 118 -12.71 -26.42 -3.13
N HIS A 119 -13.54 -26.17 -4.13
CA HIS A 119 -14.75 -26.90 -4.48
C HIS A 119 -14.71 -27.26 -5.96
N ASP A 120 -15.58 -28.15 -6.43
CA ASP A 120 -15.59 -28.61 -7.83
C ASP A 120 -15.69 -27.47 -8.86
N ASP A 121 -16.42 -26.40 -8.53
CA ASP A 121 -16.74 -25.29 -9.44
C ASP A 121 -16.00 -23.97 -9.13
N GLY A 122 -15.04 -24.01 -8.21
CA GLY A 122 -14.38 -22.79 -7.76
C GLY A 122 -13.77 -22.85 -6.38
N TYR A 123 -13.52 -21.66 -5.85
CA TYR A 123 -13.00 -21.46 -4.52
C TYR A 123 -13.95 -20.59 -3.69
N THR A 124 -13.99 -20.79 -2.39
CA THR A 124 -14.64 -19.89 -1.43
C THR A 124 -13.66 -19.45 -0.36
N ILE A 125 -13.88 -18.28 0.22
CA ILE A 125 -13.12 -17.84 1.41
C ILE A 125 -14.05 -17.92 2.62
N SER A 126 -13.70 -18.78 3.57
CA SER A 126 -14.44 -18.98 4.82
C SER A 126 -13.74 -18.33 6.01
N ASP A 127 -14.47 -18.05 7.08
CA ASP A 127 -13.96 -17.43 8.31
C ASP A 127 -13.11 -16.19 8.01
N ALA A 128 -13.63 -15.32 7.15
CA ALA A 128 -12.98 -14.05 6.81
C ALA A 128 -13.02 -13.09 8.00
N ARG A 129 -11.87 -12.53 8.36
CA ARG A 129 -11.63 -11.73 9.57
C ARG A 129 -10.93 -10.43 9.21
N VAL A 130 -11.42 -9.30 9.74
CA VAL A 130 -10.85 -7.98 9.49
C VAL A 130 -9.67 -7.75 10.42
N VAL A 131 -8.46 -7.91 9.89
CA VAL A 131 -7.20 -7.81 10.66
C VAL A 131 -6.62 -6.39 10.68
N SER A 132 -7.10 -5.49 9.81
CA SER A 132 -6.68 -4.08 9.85
C SER A 132 -7.66 -3.15 9.16
N GLU A 133 -7.73 -1.91 9.66
CA GLU A 133 -8.34 -0.76 8.98
C GLU A 133 -7.30 0.32 8.59
N LEU A 134 -6.00 0.01 8.70
CA LEU A 134 -4.93 0.97 8.44
C LEU A 134 -4.77 1.31 6.95
N GLY A 135 -5.12 0.35 6.08
CA GLY A 135 -4.93 0.44 4.65
C GLY A 135 -5.02 -0.91 3.95
N GLU A 136 -4.26 -1.06 2.88
CA GLU A 136 -4.34 -2.23 1.98
C GLU A 136 -3.35 -3.32 2.33
N VAL A 137 -3.79 -4.57 2.27
CA VAL A 137 -2.88 -5.72 2.35
C VAL A 137 -1.94 -5.75 1.15
N LYS A 138 -0.67 -6.04 1.42
CA LYS A 138 0.37 -6.17 0.39
C LYS A 138 1.12 -7.49 0.42
N ASN A 139 1.20 -8.21 1.53
CA ASN A 139 1.80 -9.54 1.54
C ASN A 139 1.55 -10.31 2.84
N PHE A 140 2.07 -11.52 2.90
CA PHE A 140 2.39 -12.21 4.15
C PHE A 140 3.90 -12.23 4.38
N THR A 141 4.32 -12.44 5.63
CA THR A 141 5.71 -12.81 5.93
C THR A 141 6.02 -14.22 5.41
N PRO A 142 7.29 -14.58 5.12
CA PRO A 142 7.63 -15.88 4.54
C PRO A 142 7.30 -17.07 5.46
N ASP A 143 7.24 -16.85 6.77
CA ASP A 143 6.80 -17.85 7.76
C ASP A 143 5.28 -17.95 7.91
N GLY A 144 4.52 -17.13 7.17
CA GLY A 144 3.06 -17.09 7.15
C GLY A 144 2.40 -16.57 8.43
N LYS A 145 3.16 -16.08 9.41
CA LYS A 145 2.63 -15.69 10.74
C LYS A 145 2.10 -14.27 10.81
N SER A 146 2.44 -13.42 9.86
CA SER A 146 2.00 -12.03 9.85
C SER A 146 1.55 -11.61 8.46
N VAL A 147 0.61 -10.67 8.44
CA VAL A 147 0.20 -9.97 7.23
C VAL A 147 0.87 -8.60 7.18
N ILE A 148 1.22 -8.15 5.98
CA ILE A 148 1.80 -6.83 5.71
C ILE A 148 0.72 -5.95 5.11
N VAL A 149 0.50 -4.79 5.72
CA VAL A 149 -0.48 -3.79 5.33
C VAL A 149 0.26 -2.48 5.08
N THR A 150 0.07 -1.85 3.92
CA THR A 150 0.47 -0.46 3.74
C THR A 150 -0.55 0.41 4.44
N ALA A 151 -0.12 1.08 5.51
CA ALA A 151 -0.89 2.10 6.19
C ALA A 151 -0.73 3.42 5.44
N PHE A 152 -1.85 4.04 5.05
CA PHE A 152 -1.83 5.33 4.37
C PHE A 152 -2.01 6.46 5.39
N THR A 153 -3.19 7.05 5.46
CA THR A 153 -3.47 8.19 6.34
C THR A 153 -3.81 7.80 7.78
N ARG A 154 -3.99 6.50 8.05
CA ARG A 154 -4.30 5.95 9.37
C ARG A 154 -3.09 5.33 10.07
N SER A 155 -1.86 5.62 9.61
CA SER A 155 -0.63 5.10 10.24
C SER A 155 -0.61 5.42 11.75
N PRO A 156 -0.30 4.44 12.62
CA PRO A 156 -0.21 4.67 14.06
C PRO A 156 1.14 5.25 14.49
N PHE A 157 2.10 5.37 13.56
CA PHE A 157 3.48 5.76 13.86
C PHE A 157 3.71 7.25 13.59
N GLU A 158 3.51 7.68 12.35
CA GLU A 158 3.85 9.02 11.88
C GLU A 158 2.76 9.59 10.99
N SER A 159 2.65 10.92 10.97
CA SER A 159 1.74 11.61 10.07
C SER A 159 2.28 11.71 8.65
N ASN A 160 1.40 11.51 7.66
CA ASN A 160 1.68 11.69 6.23
C ASN A 160 2.84 10.83 5.70
N ASN A 161 3.14 9.71 6.37
CA ASN A 161 4.14 8.74 5.93
C ASN A 161 3.46 7.40 5.58
N PRO A 162 3.23 7.11 4.29
CA PRO A 162 2.66 5.85 3.85
C PRO A 162 3.66 4.70 4.00
N ASP A 163 3.46 3.86 5.01
CA ASP A 163 4.42 2.85 5.43
C ASP A 163 3.83 1.46 5.49
N ASN A 164 4.68 0.44 5.36
CA ASN A 164 4.31 -0.94 5.57
C ASN A 164 4.38 -1.31 7.06
N VAL A 165 3.27 -1.87 7.54
CA VAL A 165 3.06 -2.34 8.90
C VAL A 165 2.84 -3.84 8.87
N LYS A 166 3.50 -4.54 9.77
CA LYS A 166 3.31 -5.97 10.00
C LYS A 166 2.31 -6.18 11.13
N ILE A 167 1.34 -7.06 10.91
CA ILE A 167 0.32 -7.44 11.89
C ILE A 167 0.43 -8.93 12.16
N ASP A 168 0.71 -9.30 13.41
CA ASP A 168 0.79 -10.69 13.82
C ASP A 168 -0.60 -11.35 13.78
N LEU A 169 -0.73 -12.47 13.07
CA LEU A 169 -2.02 -13.14 12.89
C LEU A 169 -2.51 -13.80 14.17
N ALA A 170 -1.63 -14.20 15.09
CA ALA A 170 -2.02 -14.85 16.33
C ALA A 170 -2.45 -13.83 17.41
N THR A 171 -1.78 -12.68 17.48
CA THR A 171 -1.95 -11.72 18.59
C THR A 171 -2.60 -10.40 18.19
N GLY A 172 -2.54 -10.03 16.91
CA GLY A 172 -2.95 -8.70 16.43
C GLY A 172 -1.93 -7.60 16.71
N GLU A 173 -0.75 -7.95 17.25
CA GLU A 173 0.31 -6.98 17.50
C GLU A 173 0.79 -6.33 16.19
N GLN A 174 0.93 -5.02 16.21
CA GLN A 174 1.36 -4.22 15.06
C GLN A 174 2.80 -3.76 15.25
N SER A 175 3.59 -3.86 14.18
CA SER A 175 4.98 -3.36 14.17
C SER A 175 5.32 -2.73 12.82
N ARG A 176 6.05 -1.62 12.84
CA ARG A 176 6.49 -0.92 11.63
C ARG A 176 7.58 -1.73 10.91
N VAL A 177 7.50 -1.80 9.59
CA VAL A 177 8.48 -2.49 8.74
C VAL A 177 9.36 -1.48 8.00
N THR A 178 8.74 -0.50 7.35
CA THR A 178 9.43 0.55 6.59
C THR A 178 9.50 1.84 7.39
N TYR A 179 10.60 2.58 7.22
CA TYR A 179 10.86 3.84 7.91
C TYR A 179 11.31 4.96 6.97
N ALA A 180 11.32 4.70 5.65
CA ALA A 180 11.53 5.75 4.67
C ALA A 180 10.45 6.82 4.84
N LEU A 181 10.81 8.07 4.59
CA LEU A 181 9.90 9.21 4.73
C LEU A 181 9.07 9.45 3.45
N ASP A 182 9.26 8.64 2.41
CA ASP A 182 8.47 8.74 1.19
C ASP A 182 7.50 7.56 1.07
N TYR A 183 6.76 7.49 -0.04
CA TYR A 183 5.79 6.44 -0.28
C TYR A 183 6.43 5.05 -0.31
N ASP A 184 5.91 4.11 0.49
CA ASP A 184 6.30 2.70 0.43
C ASP A 184 5.09 1.80 0.22
N GLU A 185 5.00 1.18 -0.95
CA GLU A 185 3.88 0.28 -1.24
C GLU A 185 4.26 -0.85 -2.19
N ASP A 186 3.54 -1.93 -1.94
CA ASP A 186 3.83 -3.32 -2.27
C ASP A 186 5.23 -3.72 -1.86
N MET A 187 5.30 -4.72 -1.01
CA MET A 187 6.58 -5.23 -0.56
C MET A 187 6.51 -6.74 -0.44
N THR A 188 7.68 -7.37 -0.51
CA THR A 188 7.81 -8.80 -0.26
C THR A 188 9.17 -9.09 0.37
N PHE A 189 9.16 -9.89 1.42
CA PHE A 189 10.38 -10.36 2.05
C PHE A 189 11.06 -11.41 1.17
N SER A 190 12.38 -11.45 1.21
CA SER A 190 13.15 -12.58 0.69
C SER A 190 12.69 -13.88 1.37
N PRO A 191 12.84 -15.05 0.72
CA PRO A 191 12.41 -16.32 1.29
C PRO A 191 13.00 -16.63 2.68
N ASN A 192 14.17 -16.09 3.00
CA ASN A 192 14.83 -16.21 4.30
C ASN A 192 14.48 -15.07 5.31
N GLY A 193 13.72 -14.05 4.89
CA GLY A 193 13.30 -12.91 5.72
C GLY A 193 14.37 -11.86 6.03
N GLU A 194 15.62 -12.04 5.58
CA GLU A 194 16.72 -11.12 5.89
C GLU A 194 16.66 -9.79 5.10
N TRP A 195 15.96 -9.81 3.98
CA TRP A 195 15.77 -8.69 3.09
C TRP A 195 14.30 -8.54 2.73
N TYR A 196 13.95 -7.38 2.21
CA TYR A 196 12.72 -7.21 1.47
C TYR A 196 12.98 -6.34 0.25
N VAL A 197 12.10 -6.47 -0.73
CA VAL A 197 11.99 -5.52 -1.83
C VAL A 197 10.67 -4.78 -1.71
N VAL A 198 10.68 -3.48 -1.99
CA VAL A 198 9.54 -2.58 -1.86
C VAL A 198 9.47 -1.66 -3.08
N GLY A 199 8.26 -1.36 -3.55
CA GLY A 199 8.02 -0.26 -4.49
C GLY A 199 7.97 1.06 -3.72
N THR A 200 8.79 2.03 -4.11
CA THR A 200 8.97 3.21 -3.26
C THR A 200 9.23 4.51 -3.99
N GLY A 201 8.87 5.61 -3.32
CA GLY A 201 9.21 7.00 -3.60
C GLY A 201 10.53 7.47 -3.02
N ARG A 202 11.34 6.61 -2.38
CA ARG A 202 12.64 6.99 -1.80
C ARG A 202 13.42 7.87 -2.79
N THR A 203 13.91 9.02 -2.30
CA THR A 203 14.64 10.06 -3.05
C THR A 203 13.83 10.90 -4.04
N ALA A 204 12.53 10.64 -4.22
CA ALA A 204 11.66 11.45 -5.07
C ALA A 204 11.28 12.79 -4.42
N GLY A 205 11.27 12.85 -3.09
CA GLY A 205 10.92 14.04 -2.33
C GLY A 205 9.41 14.32 -2.29
N LEU A 206 8.56 13.38 -2.74
CA LEU A 206 7.13 13.66 -2.92
C LEU A 206 6.39 13.59 -1.58
N PHE A 207 6.31 12.41 -0.96
CA PHE A 207 5.75 12.31 0.39
C PHE A 207 6.75 12.80 1.43
N GLU A 208 8.06 12.72 1.16
CA GLU A 208 9.09 13.25 2.04
C GLU A 208 8.90 14.75 2.34
N THR A 209 8.38 15.53 1.38
CA THR A 209 8.08 16.96 1.61
C THR A 209 7.08 17.17 2.77
N VAL A 210 6.13 16.27 2.99
CA VAL A 210 5.10 16.43 4.05
C VAL A 210 5.42 15.65 5.33
N SER A 211 6.25 14.62 5.24
CA SER A 211 6.57 13.70 6.34
C SER A 211 7.89 13.99 7.04
N GLN A 212 8.86 14.67 6.39
CA GLN A 212 10.22 14.83 6.96
C GLN A 212 10.26 15.57 8.30
N LEU A 213 9.24 16.42 8.58
CA LEU A 213 8.97 16.85 9.94
C LEU A 213 8.14 15.75 10.63
N GLU A 214 8.87 14.76 11.15
CA GLU A 214 8.33 13.60 11.87
C GLU A 214 7.50 14.03 13.08
N ARG A 215 6.26 13.54 13.16
CA ARG A 215 5.33 13.82 14.26
C ARG A 215 4.25 12.75 14.36
N PRO A 216 3.64 12.54 15.55
CA PRO A 216 2.50 11.64 15.67
C PRO A 216 1.36 12.02 14.73
N ASN A 217 0.59 11.03 14.29
CA ASN A 217 -0.45 11.21 13.30
C ASN A 217 -1.73 11.86 13.87
N PHE A 218 -1.69 13.17 14.09
CA PHE A 218 -2.84 13.94 14.58
C PHE A 218 -3.70 14.56 13.48
N ILE A 219 -3.21 14.61 12.24
CA ILE A 219 -3.90 15.27 11.12
C ILE A 219 -4.35 14.29 10.03
N GLY A 220 -3.99 13.00 10.13
CA GLY A 220 -4.19 11.97 9.11
C GLY A 220 -5.57 11.95 8.44
N PRO A 221 -6.70 12.01 9.18
CA PRO A 221 -8.02 12.05 8.55
C PRO A 221 -8.19 13.23 7.59
N GLY A 222 -7.60 14.38 7.92
CA GLY A 222 -7.68 15.60 7.13
C GLY A 222 -6.73 15.68 5.94
N THR A 223 -5.75 14.79 5.85
CA THR A 223 -4.78 14.75 4.75
C THR A 223 -5.04 13.61 3.76
N GLN A 224 -6.19 12.94 3.84
CA GLN A 224 -6.57 11.85 2.94
C GLN A 224 -6.60 12.27 1.47
N GLN A 225 -7.19 13.42 1.14
CA GLN A 225 -7.23 13.90 -0.25
C GLN A 225 -5.85 14.39 -0.73
N LEU A 226 -5.00 14.90 0.18
CA LEU A 226 -3.60 15.19 -0.11
C LEU A 226 -2.85 13.91 -0.50
N PHE A 227 -2.97 12.84 0.30
CA PHE A 227 -2.42 11.54 -0.02
C PHE A 227 -2.80 11.06 -1.43
N TYR A 228 -4.10 11.06 -1.77
CA TYR A 228 -4.55 10.60 -3.09
C TYR A 228 -4.08 11.51 -4.23
N THR A 229 -3.96 12.81 -3.98
CA THR A 229 -3.44 13.77 -4.96
C THR A 229 -1.99 13.48 -5.28
N LEU A 230 -1.14 13.34 -4.26
CA LEU A 230 0.28 12.99 -4.43
C LEU A 230 0.45 11.62 -5.08
N PHE A 231 -0.32 10.61 -4.65
CA PHE A 231 -0.28 9.29 -5.25
C PHE A 231 -0.65 9.31 -6.75
N LYS A 232 -1.68 10.07 -7.15
CA LYS A 232 -2.06 10.20 -8.57
C LYS A 232 -1.04 10.98 -9.39
N GLN A 233 -0.31 11.91 -8.78
CA GLN A 233 0.79 12.64 -9.42
C GLN A 233 2.01 11.75 -9.78
N ARG A 234 2.05 10.48 -9.35
CA ARG A 234 3.12 9.52 -9.71
C ARG A 234 3.44 9.40 -11.20
N ARG A 235 2.50 9.73 -12.09
CA ARG A 235 2.74 9.70 -13.55
C ARG A 235 3.51 10.94 -14.05
N GLN A 236 3.45 12.03 -13.29
CA GLN A 236 4.26 13.24 -13.51
C GLN A 236 5.61 13.14 -12.78
N TYR A 237 5.67 12.35 -11.70
CA TYR A 237 6.88 12.04 -10.91
C TYR A 237 7.14 10.52 -10.91
N PRO A 238 7.74 9.96 -11.98
CA PRO A 238 7.90 8.52 -12.21
C PRO A 238 8.92 7.84 -11.28
N HIS A 239 8.93 8.23 -10.00
CA HIS A 239 9.85 7.76 -8.98
C HIS A 239 9.14 7.11 -7.80
N LEU A 240 7.81 7.05 -7.79
CA LEU A 240 7.02 6.64 -6.62
C LEU A 240 6.94 5.14 -6.36
N LEU A 241 7.23 4.31 -7.36
CA LEU A 241 7.08 2.85 -7.28
C LEU A 241 8.33 2.12 -7.75
N GLU A 242 9.48 2.78 -7.64
CA GLU A 242 10.75 2.20 -8.05
C GLU A 242 11.13 1.06 -7.11
N PRO A 243 11.68 -0.05 -7.63
CA PRO A 243 11.98 -1.22 -6.82
C PRO A 243 13.28 -1.03 -6.03
N TRP A 244 13.20 -1.13 -4.70
CA TRP A 244 14.37 -1.03 -3.80
C TRP A 244 14.55 -2.28 -2.96
N LEU A 245 15.79 -2.75 -2.87
CA LEU A 245 16.22 -3.85 -2.01
C LEU A 245 16.71 -3.28 -0.68
N VAL A 246 16.13 -3.75 0.42
CA VAL A 246 16.38 -3.23 1.77
C VAL A 246 16.63 -4.38 2.73
N ARG A 247 17.60 -4.21 3.64
CA ARG A 247 17.87 -5.18 4.69
C ARG A 247 16.83 -5.04 5.80
N THR A 248 16.22 -6.14 6.23
CA THR A 248 15.22 -6.13 7.29
C THR A 248 15.77 -5.47 8.56
N GLY A 249 15.05 -4.47 9.08
CA GLY A 249 15.40 -3.72 10.29
C GLY A 249 16.50 -2.65 10.12
N SER A 250 17.11 -2.52 8.94
CA SER A 250 18.17 -1.51 8.73
C SER A 250 17.65 -0.08 8.71
N GLU A 251 16.43 0.14 8.22
CA GLU A 251 15.85 1.48 8.08
C GLU A 251 15.61 2.18 9.41
N ALA A 252 15.29 1.43 10.48
CA ALA A 252 15.14 1.98 11.83
C ALA A 252 16.42 2.68 12.34
N ASN A 253 17.56 2.42 11.68
CA ASN A 253 18.86 3.04 11.95
C ASN A 253 19.38 3.87 10.77
N GLY A 254 18.51 4.27 9.83
CA GLY A 254 18.85 5.11 8.68
C GLY A 254 19.37 4.38 7.44
N GLY A 255 19.33 3.05 7.40
CA GLY A 255 19.76 2.28 6.22
C GLY A 255 18.69 2.24 5.13
N LEU A 256 18.77 3.13 4.12
CA LEU A 256 17.73 3.28 3.07
C LEU A 256 17.63 2.13 2.05
N GLY A 257 18.62 1.23 2.00
CA GLY A 257 18.69 0.18 0.99
C GLY A 257 19.30 0.64 -0.35
N GLN A 258 19.00 -0.10 -1.42
CA GLN A 258 19.59 0.05 -2.74
C GLN A 258 18.49 0.01 -3.83
N PRO A 259 18.50 0.93 -4.82
CA PRO A 259 17.64 0.80 -5.99
C PRO A 259 18.07 -0.40 -6.85
N LEU A 260 17.10 -1.19 -7.33
CA LEU A 260 17.39 -2.29 -8.26
C LEU A 260 17.59 -1.80 -9.70
N THR A 261 17.01 -0.65 -10.05
CA THR A 261 17.02 -0.08 -11.41
C THR A 261 17.25 1.44 -11.40
N PRO A 262 18.43 1.92 -10.93
CA PRO A 262 18.70 3.35 -10.80
C PRO A 262 18.61 4.12 -12.13
N ASP A 263 18.84 3.44 -13.26
CA ASP A 263 18.86 4.06 -14.59
C ASP A 263 17.53 3.94 -15.35
N SER A 264 16.53 3.20 -14.83
CA SER A 264 15.28 2.94 -15.56
C SER A 264 14.48 4.22 -15.83
N VAL A 265 14.32 5.08 -14.83
CA VAL A 265 13.55 6.32 -14.99
C VAL A 265 14.23 7.29 -15.97
N PRO A 266 15.54 7.59 -15.85
CA PRO A 266 16.28 8.33 -16.88
C PRO A 266 16.12 7.74 -18.29
N ASP A 267 16.08 6.41 -18.41
CA ASP A 267 15.90 5.71 -19.69
C ASP A 267 14.45 5.74 -20.20
N GLY A 268 13.50 6.30 -19.45
CA GLY A 268 12.10 6.42 -19.82
C GLY A 268 11.23 5.22 -19.43
N TRP A 269 11.63 4.47 -18.42
CA TRP A 269 10.90 3.33 -17.85
C TRP A 269 10.49 3.60 -16.41
N ASP A 270 9.27 3.23 -16.07
CA ASP A 270 8.68 3.41 -14.74
C ASP A 270 8.45 2.03 -14.12
N GLY A 271 9.00 1.85 -12.92
CA GLY A 271 8.87 0.67 -12.08
C GLY A 271 7.42 0.37 -11.77
N ARG A 272 7.05 -0.91 -11.83
CA ARG A 272 5.71 -1.34 -11.45
C ARG A 272 5.76 -2.35 -10.33
N MET A 273 4.80 -2.16 -9.43
CA MET A 273 4.54 -3.01 -8.28
C MET A 273 4.24 -4.46 -8.72
N LYS A 274 4.19 -5.37 -7.75
CA LYS A 274 4.21 -6.84 -7.91
C LYS A 274 5.61 -7.39 -8.16
N LEU A 275 6.44 -7.25 -7.13
CA LEU A 275 7.78 -7.81 -7.05
C LEU A 275 7.70 -9.28 -6.60
N HIS A 276 8.50 -10.15 -7.20
CA HIS A 276 8.53 -11.58 -6.87
C HIS A 276 9.96 -12.06 -6.68
N TRP A 277 10.25 -12.66 -5.53
CA TRP A 277 11.52 -13.33 -5.28
C TRP A 277 11.56 -14.69 -5.99
N SER A 278 12.74 -15.08 -6.48
CA SER A 278 12.99 -16.49 -6.78
C SER A 278 12.92 -17.33 -5.51
N PRO A 279 12.56 -18.63 -5.58
CA PRO A 279 12.43 -19.48 -4.38
C PRO A 279 13.71 -19.57 -3.53
N ASP A 280 14.88 -19.47 -4.16
CA ASP A 280 16.19 -19.46 -3.50
C ASP A 280 16.60 -18.07 -2.99
N GLY A 281 15.86 -17.01 -3.31
CA GLY A 281 16.15 -15.63 -2.91
C GLY A 281 17.32 -14.98 -3.65
N SER A 282 17.82 -15.57 -4.73
CA SER A 282 18.94 -15.02 -5.51
C SER A 282 18.54 -14.02 -6.59
N LYS A 283 17.24 -13.93 -6.93
CA LYS A 283 16.72 -13.07 -7.99
C LYS A 283 15.41 -12.42 -7.58
N ILE A 284 15.10 -11.30 -8.23
CA ILE A 284 13.83 -10.59 -8.11
C ILE A 284 13.28 -10.33 -9.52
N LEU A 285 12.04 -10.75 -9.77
CA LEU A 285 11.27 -10.47 -10.97
C LEU A 285 10.29 -9.33 -10.71
N PHE A 286 10.24 -8.36 -11.62
CA PHE A 286 9.23 -7.31 -11.67
C PHE A 286 9.03 -6.88 -13.13
N TRP A 287 8.21 -5.86 -13.34
CA TRP A 287 7.98 -5.32 -14.66
C TRP A 287 8.02 -3.80 -14.65
N GLU A 288 8.24 -3.23 -15.83
CA GLU A 288 8.30 -1.80 -16.03
C GLU A 288 7.45 -1.45 -17.24
N LYS A 289 6.90 -0.24 -17.23
CA LYS A 289 6.16 0.33 -18.36
C LYS A 289 6.90 1.55 -18.89
N ARG A 290 6.90 1.75 -20.20
CA ARG A 290 7.42 2.98 -20.80
C ARG A 290 6.64 4.19 -20.26
N ILE A 291 7.36 5.24 -19.87
CA ILE A 291 6.78 6.50 -19.40
C ILE A 291 6.09 7.21 -20.57
N GLY A 292 4.85 7.65 -20.36
CA GLY A 292 4.06 8.39 -21.32
C GLY A 292 2.56 8.26 -21.07
N SER A 293 1.77 8.97 -21.89
CA SER A 293 0.31 9.03 -21.79
C SER A 293 -0.44 8.09 -22.74
N GLU A 294 0.26 7.40 -23.64
CA GLU A 294 -0.38 6.46 -24.57
C GLU A 294 -0.81 5.16 -23.88
N LEU A 295 -1.96 4.62 -24.28
CA LEU A 295 -2.53 3.41 -23.66
C LEU A 295 -1.66 2.16 -23.90
N ASN A 296 -1.09 2.05 -25.11
CA ASN A 296 -0.37 0.87 -25.60
C ASN A 296 1.16 0.99 -25.49
N LEU A 297 1.64 1.76 -24.52
CA LEU A 297 3.07 1.88 -24.27
C LEU A 297 3.71 0.52 -23.98
N PRO A 298 4.92 0.25 -24.52
CA PRO A 298 5.64 -0.99 -24.27
C PRO A 298 5.83 -1.26 -22.78
N SER A 299 5.81 -2.55 -22.41
CA SER A 299 6.19 -3.05 -21.10
C SER A 299 7.33 -4.05 -21.23
N ARG A 300 8.15 -4.18 -20.19
CA ARG A 300 9.21 -5.20 -20.11
C ARG A 300 9.19 -5.90 -18.77
N MET A 301 9.58 -7.18 -18.76
CA MET A 301 9.91 -7.89 -17.53
C MET A 301 11.39 -7.67 -17.22
N VAL A 302 11.71 -7.51 -15.95
CA VAL A 302 13.07 -7.30 -15.47
C VAL A 302 13.38 -8.36 -14.42
N VAL A 303 14.52 -9.03 -14.57
CA VAL A 303 15.05 -9.98 -13.58
C VAL A 303 16.32 -9.38 -13.00
N ALA A 304 16.27 -8.93 -11.76
CA ALA A 304 17.44 -8.48 -11.02
C ALA A 304 18.15 -9.70 -10.40
N HIS A 305 19.44 -9.87 -10.70
CA HIS A 305 20.29 -10.90 -10.12
C HIS A 305 21.07 -10.33 -8.94
N LEU A 306 21.01 -11.00 -7.79
CA LEU A 306 21.58 -10.48 -6.54
C LEU A 306 22.88 -11.22 -6.18
N SER A 307 24.01 -10.53 -6.34
CA SER A 307 25.33 -11.06 -6.01
C SER A 307 25.48 -11.31 -4.50
N GLY A 308 25.80 -12.55 -4.10
CA GLY A 308 25.99 -12.92 -2.70
C GLY A 308 24.72 -13.24 -1.92
N HIS A 309 23.55 -13.15 -2.55
CA HIS A 309 22.26 -13.57 -1.98
C HIS A 309 21.93 -15.01 -2.38
N GLY A 310 20.92 -15.59 -1.71
CA GLY A 310 20.50 -16.99 -1.90
C GLY A 310 21.45 -18.04 -1.32
N THR A 311 22.41 -17.61 -0.50
CA THR A 311 23.34 -18.48 0.22
C THR A 311 22.76 -18.97 1.55
N THR A 312 21.88 -18.17 2.16
CA THR A 312 21.11 -18.56 3.34
C THR A 312 19.84 -19.31 2.91
N PRO A 313 19.55 -20.50 3.48
CA PRO A 313 18.35 -21.25 3.14
C PRO A 313 17.05 -20.44 3.39
N PRO A 314 16.01 -20.65 2.57
CA PRO A 314 14.68 -20.12 2.84
C PRO A 314 14.15 -20.55 4.21
N LEU A 315 13.25 -19.73 4.77
CA LEU A 315 12.49 -20.14 5.93
C LEU A 315 11.64 -21.38 5.57
N PRO A 316 11.49 -22.35 6.49
CA PRO A 316 10.62 -23.49 6.26
C PRO A 316 9.21 -23.02 5.94
N ARG A 317 8.61 -23.62 4.90
CA ARG A 317 7.21 -23.38 4.59
C ARG A 317 6.34 -23.81 5.78
N PRO A 318 5.42 -22.95 6.27
CA PRO A 318 4.50 -23.35 7.33
C PRO A 318 3.46 -24.34 6.80
N ASP A 319 3.13 -25.36 7.60
CA ASP A 319 2.04 -26.29 7.27
C ASP A 319 0.66 -25.62 7.43
N THR A 320 0.54 -24.73 8.42
CA THR A 320 -0.64 -23.92 8.71
C THR A 320 -0.24 -22.57 9.29
N ALA A 321 -0.85 -21.50 8.81
CA ALA A 321 -0.76 -20.19 9.45
C ALA A 321 -1.76 -20.05 10.62
N PRO A 322 -1.49 -19.18 11.61
CA PRO A 322 -2.45 -18.85 12.66
C PRO A 322 -3.77 -18.32 12.07
N THR A 323 -4.90 -18.65 12.70
CA THR A 323 -6.19 -18.01 12.40
C THR A 323 -6.36 -16.81 13.32
N PRO A 324 -6.64 -15.59 12.81
CA PRO A 324 -6.75 -14.39 13.62
C PRO A 324 -8.07 -14.33 14.39
N THR A 325 -8.20 -15.15 15.44
CA THR A 325 -9.42 -15.27 16.25
C THR A 325 -9.72 -14.02 17.08
N TRP A 326 -8.72 -13.17 17.32
CA TRP A 326 -8.88 -11.85 17.94
C TRP A 326 -9.62 -10.85 17.04
N ALA A 327 -9.58 -11.06 15.72
CA ALA A 327 -10.16 -10.14 14.75
C ALA A 327 -11.67 -10.37 14.57
N PRO A 328 -12.46 -9.30 14.35
CA PRO A 328 -13.89 -9.43 14.13
C PRO A 328 -14.19 -10.14 12.78
N PRO A 329 -15.26 -10.96 12.70
CA PRO A 329 -15.72 -11.54 11.45
C PRO A 329 -16.17 -10.48 10.44
N LEU A 330 -15.88 -10.71 9.16
CA LEU A 330 -16.19 -9.76 8.10
C LEU A 330 -17.69 -9.43 7.96
N HIS A 331 -18.57 -10.44 8.00
CA HIS A 331 -19.99 -10.29 7.62
C HIS A 331 -20.80 -9.30 8.49
N ASN A 332 -20.29 -8.99 9.69
CA ASN A 332 -20.90 -8.06 10.64
C ASN A 332 -20.02 -6.84 10.92
N HIS A 333 -18.92 -6.69 10.18
CA HIS A 333 -18.01 -5.59 10.39
C HIS A 333 -18.45 -4.38 9.57
N VAL A 334 -18.90 -3.34 10.28
CA VAL A 334 -19.06 -1.99 9.74
C VAL A 334 -17.91 -1.16 10.31
N PRO A 335 -16.99 -0.63 9.47
CA PRO A 335 -15.89 0.17 9.96
C PRO A 335 -16.38 1.34 10.80
N ALA A 336 -15.73 1.59 11.93
CA ALA A 336 -16.02 2.80 12.67
C ALA A 336 -15.56 4.02 11.87
N ALA A 337 -16.23 5.16 12.10
CA ALA A 337 -15.69 6.43 11.64
C ALA A 337 -14.29 6.63 12.22
N THR A 338 -13.42 7.31 11.48
CA THR A 338 -12.06 7.56 11.95
C THR A 338 -12.10 8.27 13.29
N GLU A 339 -11.47 7.69 14.32
CA GLU A 339 -11.36 8.37 15.61
C GLU A 339 -10.51 9.62 15.44
N LEU A 340 -11.04 10.74 15.96
CA LEU A 340 -10.34 12.01 15.93
C LEU A 340 -9.35 12.03 17.10
N PRO A 341 -8.11 12.47 16.87
CA PRO A 341 -7.10 12.47 17.91
C PRO A 341 -7.42 13.47 19.03
N GLU A 342 -7.00 13.13 20.24
CA GLU A 342 -7.25 13.95 21.43
C GLU A 342 -6.05 14.79 21.84
N SER A 343 -6.31 15.95 22.44
CA SER A 343 -5.30 16.78 23.08
C SER A 343 -4.57 16.00 24.18
N ARG A 344 -3.24 16.15 24.27
CA ARG A 344 -2.44 15.47 25.30
C ARG A 344 -1.11 16.16 25.58
N PRO A 345 -0.47 15.92 26.74
CA PRO A 345 0.93 16.24 26.93
C PRO A 345 1.83 15.42 25.97
N GLY A 346 3.01 15.96 25.68
CA GLY A 346 4.10 15.17 25.10
C GLY A 346 4.59 14.13 26.11
N LYS A 347 5.12 13.00 25.63
CA LYS A 347 5.66 11.96 26.51
C LYS A 347 6.87 12.43 27.33
N HIS A 348 7.59 13.45 26.84
CA HIS A 348 8.74 14.05 27.52
C HIS A 348 8.51 15.51 27.92
N SER A 349 7.98 16.35 27.03
CA SER A 349 7.74 17.77 27.31
C SER A 349 6.61 18.36 26.47
N GLY A 350 6.15 19.54 26.91
CA GLY A 350 5.15 20.33 26.20
C GLY A 350 3.81 19.62 26.02
N SER A 351 3.04 20.09 25.07
CA SER A 351 1.67 19.61 24.83
C SER A 351 1.23 19.83 23.40
N VAL A 352 0.24 19.05 22.99
CA VAL A 352 -0.52 19.27 21.75
C VAL A 352 -1.98 19.52 22.10
N ALA A 353 -2.55 20.58 21.52
CA ALA A 353 -3.96 20.89 21.57
C ALA A 353 -4.60 20.56 20.22
N ILE A 354 -5.69 19.80 20.25
CA ILE A 354 -6.39 19.30 19.06
C ILE A 354 -7.86 19.65 19.20
N THR A 355 -8.42 20.26 18.15
CA THR A 355 -9.86 20.45 18.02
C THR A 355 -10.32 19.92 16.67
N ALA A 356 -11.40 19.15 16.69
CA ALA A 356 -12.01 18.64 15.47
C ALA A 356 -13.51 18.88 15.50
N GLN A 357 -14.05 19.50 14.46
CA GLN A 357 -15.45 19.90 14.38
C GLN A 357 -15.95 19.89 12.94
N GLN A 358 -17.26 19.70 12.76
CA GLN A 358 -17.90 19.93 11.47
C GLN A 358 -17.74 21.40 11.07
N ASN A 359 -17.46 21.68 9.80
CA ASN A 359 -17.32 23.05 9.32
C ASN A 359 -18.67 23.79 9.45
N PRO A 360 -18.76 24.90 10.21
CA PRO A 360 -20.00 25.66 10.36
C PRO A 360 -20.54 26.25 9.06
N GLU A 361 -19.67 26.51 8.09
CA GLU A 361 -20.02 27.10 6.79
C GLU A 361 -20.40 26.04 5.75
N ASN A 362 -19.88 24.81 5.91
CA ASN A 362 -20.15 23.69 5.02
C ASN A 362 -20.23 22.37 5.80
N PRO A 363 -21.43 21.90 6.19
CA PRO A 363 -21.60 20.67 6.96
C PRO A 363 -21.07 19.39 6.31
N LYS A 364 -20.69 19.40 5.03
CA LYS A 364 -20.04 18.25 4.37
C LYS A 364 -18.55 18.14 4.67
N GLU A 365 -17.98 19.18 5.27
CA GLU A 365 -16.57 19.26 5.62
C GLU A 365 -16.36 19.13 7.13
N THR A 366 -15.19 18.63 7.48
CA THR A 366 -14.66 18.60 8.83
C THR A 366 -13.40 19.45 8.88
N ILE A 367 -13.21 20.13 10.01
CA ILE A 367 -12.04 20.93 10.33
C ILE A 367 -11.30 20.21 11.46
N ILE A 368 -10.00 19.96 11.27
CA ILE A 368 -9.09 19.53 12.33
C ILE A 368 -8.00 20.61 12.46
N ASP A 369 -7.82 21.11 13.68
CA ASP A 369 -6.75 22.02 14.07
C ASP A 369 -5.84 21.32 15.09
N VAL A 370 -4.52 21.41 14.88
CA VAL A 370 -3.50 20.85 15.76
C VAL A 370 -2.49 21.95 16.09
N ALA A 371 -2.31 22.23 17.37
CA ALA A 371 -1.36 23.21 17.88
C ALA A 371 -0.34 22.56 18.81
N TYR A 372 0.93 22.63 18.43
CA TYR A 372 2.05 22.11 19.19
C TYR A 372 2.70 23.23 20.00
N HIS A 373 2.86 23.00 21.31
CA HIS A 373 3.56 23.91 22.21
C HIS A 373 4.69 23.16 22.91
N ASP A 374 5.93 23.39 22.47
CA ASP A 374 7.15 22.72 22.93
C ASP A 374 7.01 21.20 23.03
N PHE A 375 6.23 20.63 22.10
CA PHE A 375 5.81 19.24 22.15
C PHE A 375 7.00 18.32 21.86
N SER A 376 7.23 17.34 22.73
CA SER A 376 8.22 16.30 22.51
C SER A 376 7.74 14.95 23.02
N ASP A 377 7.73 13.98 22.10
CA ASP A 377 7.46 12.57 22.39
C ASP A 377 8.71 11.71 22.43
N ASP A 378 9.82 12.17 21.84
CA ASP A 378 11.09 11.45 21.75
C ASP A 378 12.17 12.00 22.72
N GLY A 379 11.93 13.17 23.32
CA GLY A 379 12.90 13.89 24.15
C GLY A 379 14.10 14.44 23.38
N ALA A 380 14.17 14.26 22.06
CA ALA A 380 15.28 14.64 21.20
C ALA A 380 14.91 15.78 20.24
N SER A 381 13.64 15.89 19.87
CA SER A 381 13.10 16.93 19.01
C SER A 381 11.95 17.64 19.73
N THR A 382 11.83 18.94 19.50
CA THR A 382 10.77 19.79 20.06
C THR A 382 10.04 20.47 18.92
N ILE A 383 8.72 20.24 18.84
CA ILE A 383 7.86 20.76 17.78
C ILE A 383 7.04 21.94 18.32
N ASN A 384 6.98 23.01 17.53
CA ASN A 384 6.16 24.20 17.78
C ASN A 384 5.42 24.63 16.52
N GLY A 385 4.23 25.18 16.71
CA GLY A 385 3.44 25.77 15.62
C GLY A 385 2.10 25.09 15.43
N THR A 386 1.50 25.25 14.25
CA THR A 386 0.15 24.75 13.97
C THR A 386 0.07 24.04 12.63
N GLU A 387 -0.80 23.04 12.55
CA GLU A 387 -1.31 22.52 11.29
C GLU A 387 -2.81 22.36 11.33
N ARG A 388 -3.45 22.46 10.16
CA ARG A 388 -4.90 22.45 10.02
C ARG A 388 -5.30 21.80 8.70
N ALA A 389 -6.41 21.09 8.72
CA ALA A 389 -7.04 20.54 7.54
C ALA A 389 -8.54 20.86 7.52
N VAL A 390 -9.04 21.37 6.40
CA VAL A 390 -10.47 21.47 6.08
C VAL A 390 -10.75 20.49 4.94
N TYR A 391 -11.51 19.44 5.19
CA TYR A 391 -11.61 18.32 4.25
C TYR A 391 -13.03 17.79 4.12
N THR A 392 -13.33 17.29 2.92
CA THR A 392 -14.63 16.65 2.64
C THR A 392 -14.70 15.28 3.32
N THR A 393 -15.76 15.07 4.11
CA THR A 393 -15.89 13.88 4.96
C THR A 393 -16.50 12.67 4.24
N VAL A 394 -17.03 12.85 3.02
CA VAL A 394 -17.78 11.83 2.29
C VAL A 394 -17.07 11.46 1.00
N GLY A 395 -16.64 10.21 0.88
CA GLY A 395 -16.09 9.61 -0.33
C GLY A 395 -14.57 9.77 -0.53
N MET A 396 -14.01 9.02 -1.49
CA MET A 396 -12.61 9.16 -1.93
C MET A 396 -12.41 10.34 -2.90
N ILE A 397 -13.50 11.04 -3.20
CA ILE A 397 -13.63 12.19 -4.09
C ILE A 397 -13.95 13.41 -3.23
N GLY A 398 -13.42 14.58 -3.58
CA GLY A 398 -13.56 15.80 -2.78
C GLY A 398 -12.27 16.61 -2.78
N GLN A 399 -12.07 17.40 -1.74
CA GLN A 399 -10.84 18.19 -1.55
C GLN A 399 -10.42 18.24 -0.08
N SER A 400 -9.13 18.46 0.15
CA SER A 400 -8.59 18.87 1.45
C SER A 400 -7.78 20.15 1.28
N HIS A 401 -8.09 21.17 2.07
CA HIS A 401 -7.23 22.35 2.24
C HIS A 401 -6.36 22.15 3.49
N TYR A 402 -5.06 21.98 3.27
CA TYR A 402 -4.06 21.73 4.31
C TYR A 402 -3.15 22.95 4.48
N THR A 403 -3.05 23.42 5.72
CA THR A 403 -2.16 24.52 6.10
C THR A 403 -1.25 24.08 7.24
N ALA A 404 0.01 24.49 7.20
CA ALA A 404 0.97 24.22 8.27
C ALA A 404 1.96 25.38 8.41
N ASP A 405 2.34 25.67 9.64
CA ASP A 405 3.52 26.45 10.01
C ASP A 405 4.13 25.79 11.25
N LEU A 406 4.93 24.76 11.00
CA LEU A 406 5.58 23.95 12.02
C LEU A 406 7.07 24.21 12.00
N THR A 407 7.65 24.23 13.19
CA THR A 407 9.09 24.24 13.41
C THR A 407 9.49 23.09 14.30
N SER A 408 10.64 22.50 14.03
CA SER A 408 11.25 21.50 14.88
C SER A 408 12.66 21.94 15.27
N ARG A 409 13.05 21.69 16.52
CA ARG A 409 14.38 21.95 17.06
C ARG A 409 14.94 20.69 17.73
N GLY A 410 16.26 20.54 17.81
CA GLY A 410 16.92 19.41 18.47
C GLY A 410 17.61 18.48 17.46
N ARG A 411 17.22 17.19 17.43
CA ARG A 411 17.75 16.22 16.46
C ARG A 411 17.32 16.53 15.02
N ASN A 412 16.05 16.87 14.84
CA ASN A 412 15.49 17.27 13.55
C ASN A 412 15.24 18.78 13.58
N ASN A 413 16.21 19.59 13.12
CA ASN A 413 16.06 21.06 13.09
C ASN A 413 15.48 21.51 11.76
N GLY A 414 14.42 22.31 11.78
CA GLY A 414 13.88 22.88 10.56
C GLY A 414 12.39 23.21 10.61
N TYR A 415 11.70 23.11 9.48
CA TYR A 415 10.31 23.54 9.33
C TYR A 415 9.49 22.73 8.32
N LEU A 416 8.16 22.79 8.46
CA LEU A 416 7.17 22.43 7.44
C LEU A 416 6.20 23.59 7.29
N ARG A 417 6.01 24.08 6.06
CA ARG A 417 5.06 25.14 5.73
C ARG A 417 4.16 24.71 4.59
N ALA A 418 2.87 24.91 4.76
CA ALA A 418 1.88 24.58 3.75
C ALA A 418 0.75 25.60 3.72
N ASP A 419 0.25 25.86 2.52
CA ASP A 419 -1.05 26.44 2.23
C ASP A 419 -1.46 25.83 0.88
N ALA A 420 -2.11 24.68 0.93
CA ALA A 420 -2.36 23.85 -0.23
C ALA A 420 -3.77 23.26 -0.26
N THR A 421 -4.38 23.29 -1.45
CA THR A 421 -5.64 22.60 -1.72
C THR A 421 -5.37 21.41 -2.62
N ALA A 422 -5.61 20.22 -2.08
CA ALA A 422 -5.45 18.96 -2.79
C ALA A 422 -6.81 18.46 -3.31
N ILE A 423 -6.89 18.24 -4.61
CA ILE A 423 -8.07 17.78 -5.32
C ILE A 423 -7.64 16.50 -6.07
N PRO A 424 -7.95 15.30 -5.56
CA PRO A 424 -7.55 14.06 -6.23
C PRO A 424 -8.24 13.87 -7.59
N GLY A 425 -9.29 14.61 -7.91
CA GLY A 425 -10.09 14.43 -9.13
C GLY A 425 -10.97 13.18 -9.09
N VAL A 426 -11.99 13.13 -9.95
CA VAL A 426 -12.78 11.91 -10.16
C VAL A 426 -11.98 10.96 -11.04
N GLY A 427 -11.87 9.69 -10.66
CA GLY A 427 -11.32 8.71 -11.60
C GLY A 427 -12.24 8.62 -12.82
N SER A 428 -11.71 8.30 -14.00
CA SER A 428 -12.56 7.91 -15.12
C SER A 428 -13.45 6.74 -14.69
N ASP A 429 -14.77 6.88 -14.87
CA ASP A 429 -15.76 5.79 -14.70
C ASP A 429 -15.62 4.70 -15.78
N ASP A 430 -14.63 4.81 -16.66
CA ASP A 430 -14.37 3.82 -17.71
C ASP A 430 -13.57 2.63 -17.14
N PRO A 431 -14.15 1.43 -17.01
CA PRO A 431 -13.45 0.24 -16.55
C PRO A 431 -12.39 -0.29 -17.52
N GLU A 432 -12.28 0.25 -18.74
CA GLU A 432 -11.20 -0.06 -19.72
C GLU A 432 -9.97 0.83 -19.55
N LEU A 433 -10.15 1.97 -18.88
CA LEU A 433 -9.10 2.89 -18.55
C LEU A 433 -8.89 2.76 -17.03
N PRO A 434 -7.84 2.07 -16.54
CA PRO A 434 -7.47 2.32 -15.15
C PRO A 434 -7.33 3.84 -15.03
N SER A 435 -7.95 4.44 -14.01
CA SER A 435 -8.03 5.88 -13.78
C SER A 435 -6.66 6.49 -13.49
N GLU A 436 -5.80 6.43 -14.51
CA GLU A 436 -4.35 6.58 -14.49
C GLU A 436 -3.90 7.85 -15.22
N GLY A 437 -4.83 8.71 -15.61
CA GLY A 437 -4.60 10.09 -16.03
C GLY A 437 -4.91 11.08 -14.91
N PRO A 438 -4.29 12.28 -14.90
CA PRO A 438 -4.54 13.33 -13.92
C PRO A 438 -5.89 14.05 -14.14
N ASP A 439 -6.91 13.39 -14.70
CA ASP A 439 -8.17 14.04 -15.07
C ASP A 439 -8.81 14.67 -13.83
N GLY A 440 -8.64 15.99 -13.70
CA GLY A 440 -9.06 16.76 -12.53
C GLY A 440 -8.19 16.64 -11.28
N THR A 441 -7.04 15.95 -11.30
CA THR A 441 -6.10 15.94 -10.17
C THR A 441 -5.34 17.27 -10.11
N GLN A 442 -5.40 17.98 -8.98
CA GLN A 442 -4.75 19.27 -8.78
C GLN A 442 -4.17 19.38 -7.38
N LEU A 443 -2.96 19.91 -7.29
CA LEU A 443 -2.38 20.43 -6.05
C LEU A 443 -2.19 21.93 -6.24
N LEU A 444 -3.03 22.73 -5.60
CA LEU A 444 -2.97 24.20 -5.67
C LEU A 444 -2.28 24.74 -4.43
N GLY A 445 -1.53 25.83 -4.55
CA GLY A 445 -0.81 26.41 -3.42
C GLY A 445 0.53 25.71 -3.18
N TYR A 446 1.10 25.83 -1.99
CA TYR A 446 2.46 25.34 -1.74
C TYR A 446 2.55 24.40 -0.55
N ILE A 447 3.51 23.49 -0.62
CA ILE A 447 4.03 22.76 0.53
C ILE A 447 5.55 22.75 0.39
N GLU A 448 6.25 23.18 1.43
CA GLU A 448 7.70 23.13 1.51
C GLU A 448 8.15 22.74 2.92
N SER A 449 9.28 22.07 3.00
CA SER A 449 9.90 21.70 4.26
C SER A 449 11.41 21.72 4.13
N GLU A 450 12.07 21.96 5.25
CA GLU A 450 13.51 21.91 5.35
C GLU A 450 13.85 21.26 6.69
N ILE A 451 14.52 20.11 6.70
CA ILE A 451 14.99 19.47 7.92
C ILE A 451 16.46 19.15 7.79
N ASN A 452 17.27 19.60 8.75
CA ASN A 452 18.73 19.41 8.78
C ASN A 452 19.43 19.83 7.47
N GLY A 453 18.90 20.86 6.80
CA GLY A 453 19.40 21.38 5.51
C GLY A 453 18.87 20.68 4.27
N ASN A 454 18.06 19.62 4.41
CA ASN A 454 17.37 18.97 3.28
C ASN A 454 16.09 19.74 2.93
N LYS A 455 16.17 20.60 1.90
CA LYS A 455 15.05 21.43 1.47
C LYS A 455 14.26 20.78 0.34
N LEU A 456 12.98 20.55 0.57
CA LEU A 456 12.05 19.99 -0.38
C LEU A 456 10.86 20.93 -0.60
N ARG A 457 10.28 20.86 -1.81
CA ARG A 457 9.11 21.64 -2.17
C ARG A 457 8.29 20.87 -3.18
N LEU A 458 6.99 20.77 -2.92
CA LEU A 458 6.08 20.17 -3.87
C LEU A 458 5.87 21.10 -5.09
N PRO A 459 5.90 20.55 -6.30
CA PRO A 459 5.67 21.29 -7.53
C PRO A 459 4.19 21.70 -7.68
N HIS A 460 3.97 22.86 -8.31
CA HIS A 460 2.66 23.47 -8.60
C HIS A 460 2.08 22.97 -9.91
#